data_AF-A0A645FV98-F1
#
_entry.id   AF-A0A645FV98-F1
#
_cell.length_a   1.000
_cell.length_b   1.000
_cell.length_c   1.000
_cell.angle_alpha   90.00
_cell.angle_beta   90.00
_cell.angle_gamma   90.00
#
_symmetry.space_group_name_H-M   'P 1'
#
loop_
_entity.id
_entity.type
_entity.pdbx_description
1 polymer ?
#
loop_
_entity_poly.entity_id
_entity_poly.type
_entity_poly.pdbx_seq_one_letter_code
_entity_poly.pdbx_strand_id
1 'polypeptide(L)' 'MDNGTLTPLLKKMEDAGFLTRARSREDERVVTVSLTPQGRELRAAAEDIPRKMGECISLSPEEARSLYALLYQVLGSL' A
#
# COMPACT_ATOMS: atom_id res chain seq x y z
N MET A 1 -3.82 -2.19 11.01
CA MET A 1 -4.29 -0.81 10.71
C MET A 1 -5.68 -0.67 11.28
N ASP A 2 -5.94 0.40 12.02
CA ASP A 2 -7.22 0.58 12.70
C ASP A 2 -8.24 1.27 11.79
N ASN A 3 -9.52 0.92 11.94
CA ASN A 3 -10.64 1.46 11.15
C ASN A 3 -10.70 3.00 11.12
N GLY A 4 -10.29 3.65 12.22
CA GLY A 4 -10.24 5.11 12.33
C GLY A 4 -9.24 5.78 11.39
N THR A 5 -8.17 5.07 10.99
CA THR A 5 -7.14 5.60 10.08
C THR A 5 -7.42 5.29 8.60
N LEU A 6 -8.14 4.20 8.33
CA LEU A 6 -8.47 3.78 6.95
C LEU A 6 -9.54 4.66 6.32
N THR A 7 -10.56 5.03 7.07
CA THR A 7 -11.69 5.83 6.58
C THR A 7 -11.25 7.17 5.95
N PRO A 8 -10.45 8.03 6.61
CA PRO A 8 -10.00 9.29 6.01
C PRO A 8 -9.02 9.08 4.86
N LEU A 9 -8.17 8.06 4.90
CA LEU A 9 -7.24 7.75 3.81
C LEU A 9 -7.99 7.34 2.53
N LEU A 10 -8.90 6.36 2.65
CA LEU A 10 -9.67 5.87 1.52
C LEU A 10 -10.56 6.95 0.93
N LYS A 11 -11.13 7.84 1.76
CA LYS A 11 -11.87 9.01 1.27
C LYS A 11 -10.97 9.94 0.43
N LYS A 12 -9.76 10.27 0.90
CA LYS A 12 -8.82 11.11 0.14
C LYS A 12 -8.43 10.48 -1.20
N MET A 13 -8.21 9.16 -1.22
CA MET A 13 -7.85 8.44 -2.46
C MET A 13 -9.02 8.35 -3.45
N GLU A 14 -10.26 8.25 -2.96
CA GLU A 14 -11.48 8.33 -3.78
C GLU A 14 -11.68 9.74 -4.35
N ASP A 15 -11.56 10.77 -3.51
CA ASP A 15 -11.68 12.18 -3.92
C ASP A 15 -10.60 12.57 -4.96
N ALA A 16 -9.43 11.92 -4.92
CA ALA A 16 -8.35 12.07 -5.91
C ALA A 16 -8.54 11.23 -7.19
N GLY A 17 -9.59 10.41 -7.28
CA GLY A 17 -9.93 9.62 -8.46
C GLY A 17 -9.14 8.32 -8.61
N PHE A 18 -8.39 7.87 -7.59
CA PHE A 18 -7.54 6.67 -7.69
C PHE A 18 -8.28 5.37 -7.38
N LEU A 19 -9.37 5.45 -6.63
CA LEU A 19 -10.18 4.29 -6.28
C LEU A 19 -11.67 4.64 -6.26
N THR A 20 -12.49 3.61 -6.25
CA THR A 20 -13.93 3.69 -5.97
C THR A 20 -14.28 2.82 -4.77
N ARG A 21 -15.33 3.22 -4.06
CA ARG A 21 -15.91 2.44 -2.96
C ARG A 21 -17.37 2.14 -3.22
N ALA A 22 -17.76 0.89 -2.99
CA ALA A 22 -19.15 0.47 -3.07
C ALA A 22 -19.49 -0.40 -1.87
N ARG A 23 -20.67 -0.21 -1.28
CA ARG A 23 -21.20 -1.18 -0.31
C ARG A 23 -21.54 -2.48 -1.03
N SER A 24 -21.20 -3.60 -0.42
CA SER A 24 -21.59 -4.91 -0.96
C SER A 24 -23.12 -5.05 -0.95
N ARG A 25 -23.66 -5.67 -1.99
CA ARG A 25 -25.09 -6.02 -2.07
C ARG A 25 -25.45 -7.23 -1.20
N GLU A 26 -24.46 -8.03 -0.83
CA GLU A 26 -24.64 -9.25 -0.02
C GLU A 26 -24.58 -8.94 1.49
N ASP A 27 -23.80 -7.93 1.89
CA ASP A 27 -23.73 -7.42 3.26
C ASP A 27 -23.40 -5.92 3.24
N GLU A 28 -24.35 -5.07 3.62
CA GLU A 28 -24.20 -3.61 3.59
C GLU A 28 -23.14 -3.07 4.56
N ARG A 29 -22.67 -3.91 5.50
CA ARG A 29 -21.55 -3.59 6.40
C ARG A 29 -20.20 -3.71 5.69
N VAL A 30 -20.14 -4.40 4.56
CA VAL A 30 -18.92 -4.59 3.78
C VAL A 30 -18.82 -3.48 2.73
N VAL A 31 -17.63 -2.87 2.65
CA VAL A 31 -17.29 -1.92 1.60
C VAL A 31 -16.20 -2.54 0.72
N THR A 32 -16.50 -2.69 -0.56
CA THR A 32 -15.54 -3.10 -1.58
C THR A 32 -14.82 -1.87 -2.11
N VAL A 33 -13.49 -1.95 -2.15
CA VAL A 33 -12.62 -0.92 -2.70
C VAL A 33 -12.03 -1.44 -4.02
N SER A 34 -12.06 -0.62 -5.07
CA SER A 34 -11.52 -0.99 -6.40
C SER A 34 -10.68 0.13 -6.97
N LEU A 35 -9.57 -0.19 -7.65
CA LEU A 35 -8.76 0.81 -8.34
C LEU A 35 -9.47 1.28 -9.62
N THR A 36 -9.41 2.59 -9.87
CA THR A 36 -9.76 3.17 -11.17
C THR A 36 -8.65 2.93 -12.20
N PRO A 37 -8.90 3.15 -13.50
CA PRO A 37 -7.83 3.17 -14.50
C PRO A 37 -6.69 4.14 -14.11
N GLN A 38 -7.03 5.37 -13.71
CA GLN A 38 -6.06 6.37 -13.23
C GLN A 38 -5.26 5.85 -12.02
N GLY A 39 -5.92 5.19 -11.07
CA GLY A 39 -5.23 4.60 -9.91
C GLY A 39 -4.28 3.48 -10.27
N ARG A 40 -4.54 2.73 -11.36
CA ARG A 40 -3.61 1.71 -11.87
C ARG A 40 -2.41 2.34 -12.56
N GLU A 41 -2.60 3.44 -13.28
CA GLU A 41 -1.51 4.17 -13.95
C GLU A 41 -0.50 4.76 -12.97
N LEU A 42 -0.92 5.12 -11.76
CA LEU A 42 0.00 5.57 -10.70
C LEU A 42 1.11 4.57 -10.39
N ARG A 43 0.88 3.26 -10.62
CA ARG A 43 1.90 2.24 -10.42
C ARG A 43 3.13 2.55 -11.27
N ALA A 44 2.94 2.84 -12.56
CA ALA A 44 4.03 3.13 -13.48
C ALA A 44 4.81 4.39 -13.06
N ALA A 45 4.09 5.43 -12.60
CA ALA A 45 4.69 6.66 -12.10
C ALA A 45 5.49 6.46 -10.79
N ALA A 46 5.24 5.38 -10.05
CA ALA A 46 5.86 5.08 -8.77
C ALA A 46 6.97 4.00 -8.85
N GLU A 47 7.26 3.44 -10.02
CA GLU A 47 8.18 2.30 -10.17
C GLU A 47 9.61 2.60 -9.70
N ASP A 48 10.05 3.84 -9.80
CA ASP A 48 11.40 4.26 -9.44
C ASP A 48 11.56 4.62 -7.96
N ILE A 49 10.45 4.75 -7.22
CA ILE A 49 10.44 5.13 -5.80
C ILE A 49 11.24 4.14 -4.95
N PRO A 50 11.05 2.80 -5.04
CA PRO A 50 11.82 1.86 -4.23
C PRO A 50 13.33 1.98 -4.44
N ARG A 51 13.77 2.20 -5.69
CA ARG A 51 15.19 2.40 -6.01
C ARG A 51 15.73 3.67 -5.38
N LYS A 52 15.04 4.80 -5.57
CA LYS A 52 15.42 6.10 -4.98
C LYS A 52 15.49 6.05 -3.46
N MET A 53 14.53 5.37 -2.83
CA MET A 53 14.51 5.16 -1.38
C MET A 53 15.70 4.31 -0.92
N GLY A 54 16.06 3.27 -1.68
CA GLY A 54 17.24 2.45 -1.42
C GLY A 54 18.54 3.24 -1.45
N GLU A 55 18.67 4.21 -2.36
CA GLU A 55 19.84 5.12 -2.44
C GLU A 55 19.98 6.03 -1.21
N CYS A 56 18.89 6.27 -0.46
CA CYS A 56 18.92 7.03 0.78
C CYS A 56 19.38 6.20 2.00
N ILE A 57 19.58 4.89 1.83
CA ILE A 57 19.93 3.97 2.91
C ILE A 57 21.37 3.50 2.70
N SER A 58 22.21 3.69 3.72
CA SER A 58 23.61 3.27 3.71
C SER A 58 23.76 1.77 4.01
N LEU A 59 23.12 0.92 3.20
CA LEU A 59 23.26 -0.54 3.27
C LEU A 59 23.66 -1.07 1.89
N SER A 60 24.56 -2.05 1.87
CA SER A 60 24.79 -2.83 0.66
C SER A 60 23.53 -3.65 0.30
N PRO A 61 23.39 -4.07 -0.96
CA PRO A 61 22.26 -4.91 -1.38
C PRO A 61 22.13 -6.22 -0.60
N GLU A 62 23.24 -6.78 -0.11
CA GLU A 62 23.26 -8.01 0.67
C GLU A 62 22.78 -7.79 2.12
N GLU A 63 23.25 -6.72 2.76
CA GLU A 63 22.82 -6.33 4.10
C GLU A 63 21.33 -6.00 4.12
N ALA A 64 20.84 -5.26 3.10
CA ALA A 64 19.42 -4.94 2.97
C ALA A 64 18.53 -6.20 2.83
N ARG A 65 18.99 -7.21 2.06
CA ARG A 65 18.28 -8.50 1.94
C ARG A 65 18.27 -9.26 3.26
N SER A 66 19.40 -9.29 3.95
CA SER A 66 19.52 -9.95 5.25
C SER A 66 18.58 -9.32 6.28
N LEU A 67 18.56 -7.99 6.36
CA LEU A 67 17.64 -7.24 7.21
C LEU A 67 16.18 -7.53 6.85
N TYR A 68 15.83 -7.52 5.56
CA TYR A 68 14.48 -7.85 5.09
C TYR A 68 14.03 -9.23 5.57
N ALA A 69 14.87 -10.26 5.39
CA ALA A 69 14.54 -11.63 5.79
C ALA A 69 14.33 -11.74 7.30
N LEU A 70 15.21 -11.14 8.11
CA LEU A 70 15.11 -11.14 9.57
C LEU A 70 13.84 -10.43 10.06
N LEU A 71 13.50 -9.25 9.49
CA LEU A 71 12.28 -8.52 9.86
C LEU A 71 11.01 -9.31 9.49
N TYR A 72 11.01 -10.00 8.36
CA TYR A 72 9.89 -10.87 7.97
C TYR A 72 9.75 -12.09 8.88
N GLN A 73 10.85 -12.66 9.37
CA GLN A 73 10.79 -13.71 10.38
C GLN A 73 10.16 -13.21 11.68
N VAL A 74 10.51 -12.00 12.14
CA VAL A 74 9.89 -11.39 13.33
C VAL A 74 8.39 -11.19 13.12
N LEU A 75 7.99 -10.64 11.97
CA LEU A 75 6.58 -10.41 11.64
C LEU A 75 5.77 -11.72 11.54
N GLY A 76 6.36 -12.80 11.01
CA GLY A 76 5.71 -14.11 10.90
C GLY A 76 5.78 -14.95 12.19
N SER A 77 6.57 -14.53 13.18
CA SER A 77 6.66 -15.14 14.51
C SER A 77 5.71 -14.52 15.55
N LEU A 78 4.87 -13.57 15.12
CA LEU A 78 3.75 -12.98 15.86
C LEU A 78 2.43 -13.61 15.38
#